data_AF-A0A822D9E0-F1
#
_entry.id   AF-A0A822D9E0-F1
#
_cell.length_a   1.000
_cell.length_b   1.000
_cell.length_c   1.000
_cell.angle_alpha   90.00
_cell.angle_beta   90.00
_cell.angle_gamma   90.00
#
_symmetry.space_group_name_H-M   'P 1'
#
loop_
_entity.id
_entity.type
_entity.pdbx_description
1 polymer ?
#
loop_
_entity_poly.entity_id
_entity_poly.type
_entity_poly.pdbx_seq_one_letter_code
_entity_poly.pdbx_strand_id
1 'polypeptide(L)'
;LSNWITQKQYEQLSIRPNEVELAHLYYLPKPHKPGTPLWPIVFGLKHPAIKISKFLDELLRPLFDKIASNTIVTSRTEVIKQLHEWSKRNICQETLLCTMDVMDLYTLIPQI
;
A
#
# COMPACT_ATOMS: atom_id res chain seq x y z
N LEU A 1 -21.99 -5.84 -19.07
CA LEU A 1 -21.74 -5.54 -17.63
C LEU A 1 -22.74 -6.27 -16.71
N SER A 2 -24.03 -6.32 -17.06
CA SER A 2 -25.10 -7.01 -16.29
C SER A 2 -24.84 -8.48 -15.93
N ASN A 3 -23.98 -9.17 -16.67
CA ASN A 3 -23.72 -10.60 -16.48
C ASN A 3 -22.50 -10.89 -15.59
N TRP A 4 -21.74 -9.86 -15.19
CA TRP A 4 -20.48 -10.01 -14.45
C TRP A 4 -20.49 -9.36 -13.06
N ILE A 5 -21.39 -8.39 -12.86
CA ILE A 5 -21.61 -7.74 -11.58
C ILE A 5 -23.10 -7.75 -11.27
N THR A 6 -23.42 -7.91 -9.99
CA THR A 6 -24.80 -7.85 -9.49
C THR A 6 -25.34 -6.42 -9.59
N GLN A 7 -26.68 -6.29 -9.58
CA GLN A 7 -27.34 -4.99 -9.53
C GLN A 7 -26.88 -4.14 -8.34
N LYS A 8 -26.71 -4.76 -7.17
CA LYS A 8 -26.19 -4.09 -5.96
C LYS A 8 -24.78 -3.54 -6.16
N GLN A 9 -23.88 -4.31 -6.79
CA GLN A 9 -22.52 -3.84 -7.09
C GLN A 9 -22.54 -2.69 -8.10
N TYR A 10 -23.40 -2.76 -9.12
CA TYR A 10 -23.58 -1.66 -10.06
C TYR A 10 -24.01 -0.36 -9.37
N GLU A 11 -24.99 -0.43 -8.47
CA GLU A 11 -25.45 0.72 -7.68
C GLU A 11 -24.33 1.27 -6.77
N GLN A 12 -23.55 0.39 -6.14
CA GLN A 12 -22.41 0.78 -5.29
C GLN A 12 -21.29 1.44 -6.08
N LEU A 13 -21.03 1.00 -7.31
CA LEU A 13 -20.00 1.54 -8.20
C LEU A 13 -20.45 2.80 -8.95
N SER A 14 -21.76 3.06 -9.01
CA SER A 14 -22.32 4.21 -9.69
C SER A 14 -21.81 5.53 -9.06
N ILE A 15 -21.34 6.42 -9.92
CA ILE A 15 -20.83 7.73 -9.54
C ILE A 15 -21.98 8.72 -9.48
N ARG A 16 -22.05 9.51 -8.41
CA ARG A 16 -22.96 10.66 -8.31
C ARG A 16 -22.13 11.93 -8.54
N PRO A 17 -22.49 12.78 -9.53
CA PRO A 17 -21.71 13.98 -9.86
C PRO A 17 -21.42 14.90 -8.66
N ASN A 18 -22.36 14.98 -7.72
CA ASN A 18 -22.26 15.84 -6.54
C ASN A 18 -21.37 15.27 -5.43
N GLU A 19 -20.87 14.03 -5.58
CA GLU A 19 -20.05 13.32 -4.59
C GLU A 19 -18.58 13.19 -5.00
N VAL A 20 -18.22 13.63 -6.21
CA VAL A 20 -16.87 13.43 -6.78
C VAL A 20 -16.11 14.73 -7.01
N GLU A 21 -14.80 14.66 -6.81
CA GLU A 21 -13.86 15.77 -7.03
C GLU A 21 -12.62 15.25 -7.77
N LEU A 22 -11.94 16.14 -8.50
CA LEU A 22 -10.65 15.83 -9.12
C LEU A 22 -9.60 15.57 -8.04
N ALA A 23 -8.62 14.73 -8.36
CA ALA A 23 -7.50 14.50 -7.46
C ALA A 23 -6.59 15.74 -7.40
N HIS A 24 -6.03 16.01 -6.22
CA HIS A 24 -5.10 17.10 -5.99
C HIS A 24 -3.67 16.57 -5.84
N LEU A 25 -2.74 17.11 -6.61
CA LEU A 25 -1.32 16.86 -6.42
C LEU A 25 -0.74 17.90 -5.45
N TYR A 26 -0.10 17.43 -4.39
CA TYR A 26 0.63 18.27 -3.45
C TYR A 26 1.98 17.66 -3.12
N TYR A 27 2.86 18.48 -2.56
CA TYR A 27 4.25 18.12 -2.30
C TYR A 27 4.56 18.26 -0.82
N LEU A 28 5.01 17.17 -0.18
CA LEU A 28 5.48 17.21 1.20
C LEU A 28 7.00 17.29 1.24
N PRO A 29 7.62 18.23 1.98
CA PRO A 29 9.07 18.27 2.12
C PRO A 29 9.57 17.04 2.90
N LYS A 30 10.73 16.51 2.50
CA LYS A 30 11.49 15.49 3.26
C LYS A 30 12.68 16.18 3.96
N PRO A 31 12.48 16.81 5.13
CA PRO A 31 13.51 17.65 5.78
C PRO A 31 14.73 16.87 6.27
N HIS A 32 14.60 15.55 6.44
CA HIS A 32 15.70 14.67 6.84
C HIS A 32 16.63 14.28 5.68
N LYS A 33 16.35 14.69 4.43
CA LYS A 33 17.19 14.42 3.26
C LYS A 33 17.92 15.69 2.80
N PRO A 34 19.18 15.59 2.34
CA PRO A 34 19.92 16.75 1.82
C PRO A 34 19.16 17.46 0.69
N GLY A 35 19.13 18.79 0.71
CA GLY A 35 18.40 19.60 -0.27
C GLY A 35 16.87 19.62 -0.09
N THR A 36 16.34 19.00 0.98
CA THR A 36 14.91 18.96 1.33
C THR A 36 14.02 18.61 0.14
N PRO A 37 14.22 17.44 -0.50
CA PRO A 37 13.45 17.05 -1.68
C PRO A 37 11.96 16.95 -1.36
N LEU A 38 11.15 17.17 -2.39
CA LEU A 38 9.71 17.09 -2.30
C LEU A 38 9.21 15.67 -2.53
N TRP A 39 8.17 15.28 -1.79
CA TRP A 39 7.42 14.06 -1.97
C TRP A 39 6.09 14.38 -2.67
N PRO A 40 5.93 14.06 -3.96
CA PRO A 40 4.64 14.20 -4.62
C PRO A 40 3.63 13.20 -4.03
N ILE A 41 2.44 13.68 -3.66
CA ILE A 41 1.32 12.87 -3.20
C ILE A 41 0.07 13.29 -3.94
N VAL A 42 -0.67 12.29 -4.43
CA VAL A 42 -1.98 12.48 -5.04
C VAL A 42 -3.06 12.26 -3.97
N PHE A 43 -3.78 13.32 -3.62
CA PHE A 43 -4.96 13.25 -2.76
C PHE A 43 -6.21 13.02 -3.60
N GLY A 44 -6.92 11.91 -3.36
CA GLY A 44 -8.06 11.50 -4.18
C GLY A 44 -9.21 10.90 -3.38
N LEU A 45 -9.54 11.42 -2.19
CA LEU A 45 -10.59 10.84 -1.33
C LEU A 45 -11.98 10.78 -2.00
N LYS A 46 -12.32 11.80 -2.81
CA LYS A 46 -13.56 11.86 -3.58
C LYS A 46 -13.34 11.59 -5.07
N HIS A 47 -12.22 10.98 -5.43
CA HIS A 47 -11.92 10.70 -6.84
C HIS A 47 -12.92 9.67 -7.41
N PRO A 48 -13.41 9.83 -8.65
CA PRO A 48 -14.39 8.90 -9.24
C PRO A 48 -13.94 7.43 -9.24
N ALA A 49 -12.62 7.18 -9.27
CA ALA A 49 -12.06 5.82 -9.24
C ALA A 49 -12.05 5.16 -7.85
N ILE A 50 -12.34 5.88 -6.75
CA ILE A 50 -12.18 5.33 -5.39
C ILE A 50 -13.08 4.11 -5.14
N LYS A 51 -14.31 4.14 -5.67
CA LYS A 51 -15.29 3.06 -5.55
C LYS A 51 -14.83 1.80 -6.29
N ILE A 52 -14.31 1.97 -7.51
CA ILE A 52 -13.74 0.87 -8.29
C ILE A 52 -12.47 0.33 -7.63
N SER A 53 -11.57 1.21 -7.16
CA SER A 53 -10.35 0.80 -6.46
C SER A 53 -10.66 -0.05 -5.24
N LYS A 54 -11.64 0.37 -4.43
CA LYS A 54 -12.09 -0.40 -3.26
C LYS A 54 -12.70 -1.75 -3.65
N PHE A 55 -13.54 -1.77 -4.67
CA PHE A 55 -14.14 -3.01 -5.17
C PHE A 55 -13.08 -4.00 -5.67
N LEU A 56 -12.07 -3.52 -6.39
CA LEU A 56 -10.95 -4.35 -6.85
C LEU A 56 -10.11 -4.85 -5.67
N ASP A 57 -9.84 -4.01 -4.67
CA ASP A 57 -9.15 -4.42 -3.45
C ASP A 57 -9.90 -5.56 -2.74
N GLU A 58 -11.22 -5.44 -2.57
CA GLU A 58 -12.06 -6.49 -1.96
C GLU A 58 -12.01 -7.82 -2.75
N LEU A 59 -11.99 -7.75 -4.08
CA LEU A 59 -11.88 -8.94 -4.93
C LEU A 59 -10.49 -9.59 -4.87
N LEU A 60 -9.43 -8.77 -4.85
CA LEU A 60 -8.04 -9.23 -4.86
C LEU A 60 -7.57 -9.66 -3.47
N ARG A 61 -8.19 -9.15 -2.40
CA ARG A 61 -7.75 -9.36 -1.02
C ARG A 61 -7.56 -10.83 -0.64
N PRO A 62 -8.50 -11.75 -0.95
CA PRO A 62 -8.30 -13.17 -0.63
C PRO A 62 -7.10 -13.80 -1.35
N LEU A 63 -6.82 -13.38 -2.58
CA LEU A 63 -5.66 -13.84 -3.36
C LEU A 63 -4.37 -13.30 -2.76
N PHE A 64 -4.36 -12.01 -2.43
CA PHE A 64 -3.24 -11.37 -1.75
C PHE A 64 -2.92 -12.06 -0.43
N ASP A 65 -3.91 -12.27 0.44
CA ASP A 65 -3.70 -12.91 1.74
C ASP A 65 -3.18 -14.35 1.59
N LYS A 66 -3.62 -15.08 0.55
CA LYS A 66 -3.11 -16.43 0.24
C LYS A 66 -1.64 -16.43 -0.19
N ILE A 67 -1.23 -15.48 -1.04
CA ILE A 67 0.12 -15.46 -1.62
C ILE A 67 1.12 -14.78 -0.68
N ALA A 68 0.68 -13.74 0.02
CA ALA A 68 1.56 -12.80 0.70
C ALA A 68 1.64 -12.98 2.21
N SER A 69 0.82 -13.86 2.80
CA SER A 69 0.77 -14.12 4.25
C SER A 69 2.14 -14.49 4.85
N ASN A 70 3.02 -15.13 4.09
CA ASN A 70 4.36 -15.54 4.56
C ASN A 70 5.49 -14.58 4.17
N THR A 71 5.21 -13.56 3.36
CA THR A 71 6.26 -12.68 2.77
C THR A 71 6.08 -11.21 3.13
N ILE A 72 4.96 -10.84 3.74
CA ILE A 72 4.66 -9.46 4.14
C ILE A 72 4.51 -9.38 5.65
N VAL A 73 5.07 -8.31 6.22
CA VAL A 73 4.79 -7.93 7.60
C VAL A 73 3.92 -6.68 7.62
N THR A 74 2.76 -6.78 8.26
CA THR A 74 1.74 -5.73 8.29
C THR A 74 1.78 -4.87 9.55
N SER A 75 2.55 -5.28 10.57
CA SER A 75 2.66 -4.58 11.83
C SER A 75 4.09 -4.48 12.33
N ARG A 76 4.46 -3.28 12.81
CA ARG A 76 5.76 -3.04 13.47
C ARG A 76 5.94 -3.90 14.71
N THR A 77 4.88 -4.13 15.48
CA THR A 77 4.95 -4.94 16.71
C THR A 77 5.22 -6.41 16.38
N GLU A 78 4.69 -6.89 15.26
CA GLU A 78 4.92 -8.26 14.81
C GLU A 78 6.37 -8.46 14.39
N VAL A 79 6.97 -7.51 13.65
CA VAL A 79 8.41 -7.55 13.32
C VAL A 79 9.26 -7.68 14.57
N ILE A 80 9.02 -6.82 15.57
CA ILE A 80 9.84 -6.80 16.80
C ILE A 80 9.70 -8.12 17.55
N LYS A 81 8.49 -8.65 17.66
CA LYS A 81 8.22 -9.93 18.32
C LYS A 81 8.92 -11.08 17.60
N GLN A 82 8.80 -11.16 16.28
CA GLN A 82 9.45 -12.20 15.49
C GLN A 82 10.98 -12.12 15.59
N LEU A 83 11.55 -10.91 15.51
CA LEU A 83 12.98 -10.70 15.64
C LEU A 83 13.49 -11.09 17.04
N HIS A 84 12.74 -10.75 18.08
CA HIS A 84 13.07 -11.12 19.47
C HIS A 84 13.02 -12.64 19.69
N GLU A 85 12.01 -13.33 19.17
CA GLU A 85 11.97 -14.79 19.27
C GLU A 85 13.07 -15.46 18.45
N TRP A 86 13.37 -14.92 17.26
CA TRP A 86 14.49 -15.37 16.44
C TRP A 86 15.83 -15.14 17.14
N SER A 87 16.03 -13.99 17.81
CA SER A 87 17.31 -13.64 18.42
C SER A 87 17.70 -14.55 19.57
N LYS A 88 16.74 -15.09 20.32
CA LYS A 88 16.98 -16.02 21.45
C LYS A 88 17.77 -17.26 21.09
N ARG A 89 17.75 -17.68 19.81
CA ARG A 89 18.37 -18.93 19.35
C ARG A 89 19.45 -18.73 18.29
N ASN A 90 19.47 -17.58 17.62
CA ASN A 90 20.23 -17.39 16.39
C ASN A 90 21.29 -16.28 16.45
N ILE A 91 21.30 -15.43 17.49
CA ILE A 91 22.35 -14.41 17.65
C ILE A 91 23.58 -15.03 18.32
N CYS A 92 24.74 -14.80 17.71
CA CYS A 92 26.07 -15.06 18.26
C CYS A 92 26.96 -13.81 18.12
N GLN A 93 28.20 -13.90 18.61
CA GLN A 93 29.13 -12.77 18.65
C GLN A 93 29.54 -12.25 17.26
N GLU A 94 29.48 -13.12 16.25
CA GLU A 94 29.81 -12.82 14.85
C GLU A 94 28.60 -12.36 14.03
N THR A 95 27.41 -12.24 14.64
CA THR A 95 26.20 -11.83 13.93
C THR A 95 26.27 -10.35 13.53
N LEU A 96 26.09 -10.08 12.24
CA LEU A 96 26.08 -8.73 11.68
C LEU A 96 24.64 -8.29 11.39
N LEU A 97 24.31 -7.06 11.79
CA LEU A 97 23.08 -6.40 11.37
C LEU A 97 23.34 -5.61 10.08
N CYS A 98 22.69 -6.03 9.00
CA CYS A 98 22.65 -5.27 7.75
C CYS A 98 21.28 -4.59 7.63
N THR A 99 21.27 -3.32 7.22
CA THR A 99 20.04 -2.60 6.89
C THR A 99 20.09 -2.17 5.44
N MET A 100 18.95 -2.31 4.76
CA MET A 100 18.78 -1.94 3.36
C MET A 100 17.50 -1.11 3.25
N ASP A 101 17.52 -0.10 2.38
CA ASP A 101 16.36 0.72 2.05
C ASP A 101 16.11 0.64 0.55
N VAL A 102 14.83 0.60 0.17
CA VAL A 102 14.42 0.63 -1.24
C VAL A 102 13.99 2.04 -1.57
N MET A 103 14.76 2.71 -2.44
CA MET A 103 14.40 4.04 -2.91
C MET A 103 13.26 3.97 -3.92
N ASP A 104 12.35 4.95 -3.84
CA ASP A 104 11.36 5.21 -4.89
C ASP A 104 10.47 4.01 -5.25
N LEU A 105 10.14 3.19 -4.23
CA LEU A 105 9.39 1.93 -4.32
C LEU A 105 8.15 2.02 -5.22
N TYR A 106 7.33 3.06 -5.06
CA TYR A 106 6.08 3.22 -5.82
C TYR A 106 6.30 3.67 -7.27
N THR A 107 7.29 4.53 -7.51
CA THR A 107 7.55 5.09 -8.84
C THR A 107 8.39 4.18 -9.72
N LEU A 108 9.08 3.20 -9.12
CA LEU A 108 9.91 2.21 -9.81
C LEU A 108 9.23 0.85 -9.97
N ILE A 109 7.94 0.72 -9.69
CA ILE A 109 7.17 -0.49 -10.03
C ILE A 109 7.21 -0.66 -11.56
N PRO A 110 7.77 -1.77 -12.09
CA PRO A 110 7.88 -1.99 -13.53
C PRO A 110 6.52 -1.88 -14.21
N GLN A 111 6.44 -1.02 -15.23
CA GLN A 111 5.28 -0.96 -16.12
C GLN A 111 5.51 -1.97 -17.24
N ILE A 112 4.61 -2.94 -17.38
CA ILE A 112 4.63 -3.94 -18.44
C ILE A 112 4.07 -3.32 -19.72
#